data_AF-A0A9X4P7G7-F1
#
_entry.id   AF-A0A9X4P7G7-F1
#
_cell.length_a   1.000
_cell.length_b   1.000
_cell.length_c   1.000
_cell.angle_alpha   90.00
_cell.angle_beta   90.00
_cell.angle_gamma   90.00
#
_symmetry.space_group_name_H-M   'P 1'
#
loop_
_entity.id
_entity.type
_entity.pdbx_description
1 polymer ?
#
loop_
_entity_poly.entity_id
_entity_poly.type
_entity_poly.pdbx_seq_one_letter_code
_entity_poly.pdbx_strand_id
1 'polypeptide(L)'
;MRFFIVGNGFDLYHRLPTKYIDFIHFLEKDFPDVYVGLCNLMMKYSLTHFDRNIVEDNYWSEFEEMLGSIEVLELAEEHRDWSTTRDYSGKPNSEILKMLEFGVKSNLYILPWMKNINKKEIPKHEKNKKIEALIQKDSEFLNFNYSQTLEIIYNIDVTKVLHIHGTPPRKLIIGHSEGYNVQGDSEEIGINLMNEEYIKKYFTRTRKKTRSIIQKNNIFLAKNI
;
A
#
# COMPACT_ATOMS: atom_id res chain seq x y z
N MET A 1 -25.09 -20.79 -6.72
CA MET A 1 -24.26 -19.88 -5.93
C MET A 1 -22.85 -20.43 -5.77
N ARG A 2 -21.84 -19.64 -6.14
CA ARG A 2 -20.42 -19.91 -5.87
C ARG A 2 -19.80 -18.68 -5.24
N PHE A 3 -18.94 -18.90 -4.25
CA PHE A 3 -18.16 -17.84 -3.63
C PHE A 3 -16.71 -17.95 -4.10
N PHE A 4 -16.17 -16.85 -4.61
CA PHE A 4 -14.81 -16.78 -5.14
C PHE A 4 -13.95 -15.85 -4.31
N ILE A 5 -12.71 -16.27 -4.05
CA ILE A 5 -11.67 -15.41 -3.48
C ILE A 5 -10.68 -15.13 -4.60
N VAL A 6 -10.47 -13.84 -4.89
CA VAL A 6 -9.67 -13.39 -6.04
C VAL A 6 -8.55 -12.48 -5.53
N GLY A 7 -7.33 -12.74 -6.00
CA GLY A 7 -6.15 -11.93 -5.71
C GLY A 7 -5.36 -11.61 -6.98
N ASN A 8 -4.15 -11.05 -6.83
CA ASN A 8 -3.46 -10.39 -7.94
C ASN A 8 -3.18 -11.35 -9.12
N GLY A 9 -3.03 -12.64 -8.86
CA GLY A 9 -2.89 -13.67 -9.90
C GLY A 9 -4.02 -13.64 -10.95
N PHE A 10 -5.22 -13.19 -10.60
CA PHE A 10 -6.32 -13.01 -11.56
C PHE A 10 -6.06 -11.84 -12.53
N ASP A 11 -5.56 -10.72 -12.03
CA ASP A 11 -5.21 -9.58 -12.88
C ASP A 11 -4.01 -9.92 -13.77
N LEU A 12 -3.00 -10.60 -13.23
CA LEU A 12 -1.85 -11.10 -13.97
C LEU A 12 -2.24 -12.10 -15.06
N TYR A 13 -3.24 -12.96 -14.80
CA TYR A 13 -3.79 -13.85 -15.81
C TYR A 13 -4.39 -13.08 -17.00
N HIS A 14 -5.00 -11.92 -16.74
CA HIS A 14 -5.50 -10.99 -17.76
C HIS A 14 -4.43 -10.00 -18.25
N ARG A 15 -3.15 -10.27 -17.94
CA ARG A 15 -1.97 -9.50 -18.37
C ARG A 15 -1.99 -8.04 -17.91
N LEU A 16 -2.68 -7.74 -16.82
CA LEU A 16 -2.68 -6.39 -16.27
C LEU A 16 -1.37 -6.12 -15.54
N PRO A 17 -0.77 -4.92 -15.69
CA PRO A 17 0.45 -4.54 -14.99
C PRO A 17 0.12 -4.07 -13.57
N THR A 18 -0.25 -5.02 -12.70
CA THR A 18 -0.72 -4.78 -11.33
C THR A 18 0.21 -5.36 -10.26
N LYS A 19 1.45 -5.74 -10.62
CA LYS A 19 2.47 -6.06 -9.62
C LYS A 19 2.93 -4.77 -8.93
N TYR A 20 3.53 -4.91 -7.75
CA TYR A 20 4.16 -3.76 -7.10
C TYR A 20 5.29 -3.18 -7.94
N ILE A 21 6.09 -3.99 -8.64
CA ILE A 21 7.11 -3.45 -9.57
C ILE A 21 6.48 -2.55 -10.66
N ASP A 22 5.29 -2.89 -11.16
CA ASP A 22 4.60 -2.06 -12.15
C ASP A 22 4.17 -0.71 -11.56
N PHE A 23 3.72 -0.72 -10.30
CA PHE A 23 3.43 0.51 -9.56
C PHE A 23 4.69 1.35 -9.33
N ILE A 24 5.82 0.72 -9.08
CA ILE A 24 7.09 1.41 -8.85
C ILE A 24 7.60 2.07 -10.13
N HIS A 25 7.54 1.39 -11.27
CA HIS A 25 7.84 2.02 -12.56
C HIS A 25 6.90 3.21 -12.85
N PHE A 26 5.63 3.11 -12.45
CA PHE A 26 4.71 4.25 -12.52
C PHE A 26 5.16 5.42 -11.62
N LEU A 27 5.58 5.13 -10.38
CA LEU A 27 6.11 6.15 -9.46
C LEU A 27 7.39 6.79 -9.99
N GLU A 28 8.35 5.99 -10.47
CA GLU A 28 9.62 6.47 -11.01
C GLU A 28 9.40 7.45 -12.18
N LYS A 29 8.45 7.11 -13.05
CA LYS A 29 8.14 7.92 -14.23
C LYS A 29 7.36 9.19 -13.90
N ASP A 30 6.29 9.07 -13.12
CA ASP A 30 5.31 10.16 -12.95
C ASP A 30 5.57 10.98 -11.66
N PHE A 31 6.32 10.43 -10.69
CA PHE A 31 6.61 11.02 -9.39
C PHE A 31 8.06 10.73 -8.92
N PRO A 32 9.09 11.13 -9.69
CA PRO A 32 10.48 10.73 -9.46
C PRO A 32 11.00 11.07 -8.06
N ASP A 33 10.65 12.23 -7.50
CA ASP A 33 11.09 12.62 -6.14
C ASP A 33 10.53 11.68 -5.06
N VAL A 34 9.28 11.23 -5.23
CA VAL A 34 8.61 10.31 -4.32
C VAL A 34 9.21 8.92 -4.45
N TYR A 35 9.51 8.50 -5.67
CA TYR A 35 10.23 7.25 -5.93
C TYR A 35 11.61 7.24 -5.27
N VAL A 36 12.41 8.29 -5.46
CA VAL A 36 13.74 8.40 -4.84
C VAL A 36 13.64 8.38 -3.31
N GLY A 37 12.69 9.13 -2.73
CA GLY A 37 12.43 9.11 -1.29
C GLY A 37 12.07 7.71 -0.78
N LEU A 38 11.18 7.00 -1.48
CA LEU A 38 10.77 5.65 -1.14
C LEU A 38 11.93 4.65 -1.25
N CYS A 39 12.74 4.71 -2.31
CA CYS A 39 13.92 3.84 -2.44
C CYS A 39 14.95 4.11 -1.33
N ASN A 40 15.23 5.38 -1.03
CA ASN A 40 16.14 5.74 0.07
C ASN A 40 15.63 5.22 1.41
N LEU A 41 14.33 5.37 1.68
CA LEU A 41 13.71 4.84 2.90
C LEU A 41 13.94 3.33 3.01
N MET A 42 13.62 2.61 1.94
CA MET A 42 13.63 1.15 1.96
C MET A 42 15.06 0.59 1.99
N MET A 43 15.97 1.12 1.18
CA MET A 43 17.34 0.62 1.08
C MET A 43 18.17 0.92 2.33
N LYS A 44 17.89 2.02 3.04
CA LYS A 44 18.68 2.45 4.19
C LYS A 44 18.08 2.07 5.52
N TYR A 45 16.75 1.93 5.59
CA TYR A 45 16.08 1.77 6.89
C TYR A 45 15.11 0.58 6.93
N SER A 46 14.88 -0.19 5.86
CA SER A 46 14.04 -1.40 5.99
C SER A 46 14.85 -2.57 6.54
N LEU A 47 14.50 -3.05 7.75
CA LEU A 47 15.08 -4.26 8.33
C LEU A 47 14.85 -5.48 7.43
N THR A 48 13.67 -5.59 6.81
CA THR A 48 13.38 -6.69 5.88
C THR A 48 14.32 -6.71 4.68
N HIS A 49 14.75 -5.53 4.20
CA HIS A 49 15.75 -5.44 3.13
C HIS A 49 17.11 -6.02 3.57
N PHE A 50 17.58 -5.63 4.75
CA PHE A 50 18.86 -6.08 5.31
C PHE A 50 18.87 -7.56 5.69
N ASP A 51 17.81 -8.03 6.36
CA ASP A 51 17.75 -9.39 6.92
C ASP A 51 17.67 -10.48 5.85
N ARG A 52 17.03 -10.18 4.71
CA ARG A 52 16.70 -11.19 3.70
C ARG A 52 17.66 -11.25 2.52
N ASN A 53 18.69 -10.39 2.47
CA ASN A 53 19.58 -10.26 1.30
C ASN A 53 18.77 -10.23 -0.01
N ILE A 54 17.69 -9.43 -0.04
CA ILE A 54 16.70 -9.51 -1.12
C ILE A 54 17.39 -9.20 -2.45
N VAL A 55 17.37 -10.18 -3.37
CA VAL A 55 17.84 -10.01 -4.75
C VAL A 55 16.91 -9.03 -5.48
N GLU A 56 17.46 -8.13 -6.30
CA GLU A 56 16.72 -7.05 -6.99
C GLU A 56 15.37 -7.50 -7.61
N ASP A 57 15.31 -8.71 -8.19
CA ASP A 57 14.12 -9.22 -8.88
C ASP A 57 12.88 -9.43 -7.98
N ASN A 58 13.06 -9.65 -6.68
CA ASN A 58 11.97 -9.85 -5.72
C ASN A 58 11.79 -8.67 -4.74
N TYR A 59 12.56 -7.60 -4.90
CA TYR A 59 12.55 -6.46 -3.98
C TYR A 59 11.14 -5.94 -3.69
N TRP A 60 10.32 -5.79 -4.73
CA TRP A 60 8.97 -5.23 -4.59
C TRP A 60 7.89 -6.26 -4.26
N SER A 61 8.19 -7.57 -4.21
CA SER A 61 7.19 -8.55 -3.74
C SER A 61 6.94 -8.41 -2.23
N GLU A 62 7.95 -7.96 -1.49
CA GLU A 62 7.90 -7.74 -0.03
C GLU A 62 7.50 -6.30 0.35
N PHE A 63 6.97 -5.52 -0.60
CA PHE A 63 6.77 -4.07 -0.44
C PHE A 63 6.02 -3.67 0.83
N GLU A 64 4.93 -4.37 1.16
CA GLU A 64 4.16 -4.07 2.36
C GLU A 64 4.87 -4.47 3.65
N GLU A 65 5.71 -5.50 3.62
CA GLU A 65 6.53 -5.87 4.78
C GLU A 65 7.63 -4.84 5.00
N MET A 66 8.30 -4.42 3.93
CA MET A 66 9.35 -3.40 3.97
C MET A 66 8.83 -2.05 4.47
N LEU A 67 7.63 -1.64 4.06
CA LEU A 67 6.95 -0.44 4.61
C LEU A 67 6.72 -0.52 6.12
N GLY A 68 6.57 -1.73 6.68
CA GLY A 68 6.34 -1.96 8.10
C GLY A 68 7.58 -2.20 8.93
N SER A 69 8.73 -2.44 8.29
CA SER A 69 9.98 -2.81 8.95
C SER A 69 11.02 -1.70 8.95
N ILE A 70 10.57 -0.44 8.89
CA ILE A 70 11.46 0.71 8.98
C ILE A 70 12.11 0.77 10.36
N GLU A 71 13.44 0.80 10.42
CA GLU A 71 14.23 1.11 11.59
C GLU A 71 14.04 2.60 11.91
N VAL A 72 13.18 2.83 12.90
CA VAL A 72 12.76 4.16 13.35
C VAL A 72 13.86 4.92 14.07
N LEU A 73 14.61 4.25 14.94
CA LEU A 73 15.66 4.86 15.76
C LEU A 73 16.82 5.31 14.89
N GLU A 74 17.27 4.47 13.96
CA GLU A 74 18.33 4.81 13.01
C GLU A 74 17.91 5.98 12.10
N LEU A 75 16.69 5.93 11.56
CA LEU A 75 16.15 7.02 10.75
C LEU A 75 16.04 8.34 11.52
N ALA A 76 15.62 8.30 12.80
CA ALA A 76 15.52 9.51 13.61
C ALA A 76 16.89 10.08 13.96
N GLU A 77 17.83 9.21 14.32
CA GLU A 77 19.15 9.59 14.83
C GLU A 77 20.09 10.09 13.72
N GLU A 78 20.09 9.47 12.54
CA GLU A 78 20.89 9.98 11.42
C GLU A 78 20.48 11.39 10.94
N HIS A 79 19.24 11.79 11.22
CA HIS A 79 18.65 13.06 10.80
C HIS A 79 18.41 14.03 11.96
N ARG A 80 19.07 13.77 13.09
CA ARG A 80 19.06 14.59 14.30
C ARG A 80 19.78 15.92 14.08
N ASP A 81 19.33 16.98 14.75
CA ASP A 81 20.07 18.24 14.83
C ASP A 81 19.97 18.89 16.23
N TRP A 82 21.10 18.81 16.94
CA TRP A 82 21.31 19.34 18.30
C TRP A 82 21.38 20.87 18.39
N SER A 83 21.48 21.57 17.26
CA SER A 83 21.52 23.04 17.25
C SER A 83 20.13 23.67 17.47
N THR A 84 19.07 22.87 17.37
CA THR A 84 17.69 23.33 17.54
C THR A 84 17.31 23.49 19.00
N THR A 85 16.56 24.56 19.30
CA THR A 85 16.14 24.90 20.66
C THR A 85 14.94 24.06 21.10
N ARG A 86 14.73 23.96 22.41
CA ARG A 86 13.63 23.16 22.98
C ARG A 86 12.23 23.60 22.54
N ASP A 87 12.06 24.88 22.21
CA ASP A 87 10.82 25.50 21.74
C ASP A 87 10.64 25.43 20.22
N TYR A 88 11.50 24.71 19.50
CA TYR A 88 11.34 24.50 18.06
C TYR A 88 9.96 23.90 17.72
N SER A 89 9.22 24.62 16.90
CA SER A 89 7.91 24.20 16.38
C SER A 89 7.89 24.14 14.85
N GLY A 90 9.06 23.97 14.24
CA GLY A 90 9.24 23.93 12.79
C GLY A 90 8.88 22.57 12.19
N LYS A 91 9.28 22.35 10.94
CA LYS A 91 9.05 21.09 10.25
C LYS A 91 10.07 20.02 10.71
N PRO A 92 9.72 18.72 10.59
CA PRO A 92 10.72 17.66 10.64
C PRO A 92 11.82 17.88 9.59
N ASN A 93 12.94 17.17 9.76
CA ASN A 93 14.05 17.15 8.82
C ASN A 93 13.53 16.88 7.39
N SER A 94 14.02 17.65 6.42
CA SER A 94 13.56 17.58 5.03
C SER A 94 13.77 16.21 4.39
N GLU A 95 14.81 15.48 4.76
CA GLU A 95 15.07 14.14 4.22
C GLU A 95 14.08 13.12 4.77
N ILE A 96 13.73 13.18 6.07
CA ILE A 96 12.64 12.39 6.66
C ILE A 96 11.32 12.69 5.95
N LEU A 97 11.02 13.97 5.66
CA LEU A 97 9.81 14.36 4.94
C LEU A 97 9.73 13.70 3.57
N LYS A 98 10.82 13.75 2.78
CA LYS A 98 10.92 13.13 1.45
C LYS A 98 10.77 11.61 1.52
N MET A 99 11.50 10.97 2.42
CA MET A 99 11.52 9.50 2.54
C MET A 99 10.17 8.92 2.93
N LEU A 100 9.44 9.57 3.85
CA LEU A 100 8.14 9.09 4.33
C LEU A 100 6.95 9.65 3.53
N GLU A 101 7.18 10.49 2.51
CA GLU A 101 6.13 11.15 1.73
C GLU A 101 5.14 10.14 1.14
N PHE A 102 5.66 9.07 0.51
CA PHE A 102 4.83 8.00 -0.05
C PHE A 102 3.87 7.42 1.00
N GLY A 103 4.37 6.97 2.15
CA GLY A 103 3.52 6.32 3.15
C GLY A 103 2.46 7.26 3.72
N VAL A 104 2.82 8.52 3.94
CA VAL A 104 1.93 9.56 4.49
C VAL A 104 0.83 9.95 3.48
N LYS A 105 1.11 9.86 2.18
CA LYS A 105 0.24 10.31 1.08
C LYS A 105 -0.09 9.21 0.06
N SER A 106 -0.01 7.92 0.43
CA SER A 106 -0.03 6.79 -0.51
C SER A 106 -1.17 6.82 -1.53
N ASN A 107 -2.37 7.21 -1.10
CA ASN A 107 -3.55 7.35 -1.96
C ASN A 107 -3.40 8.41 -3.08
N LEU A 108 -2.56 9.43 -2.92
CA LEU A 108 -2.28 10.39 -3.99
C LEU A 108 -1.59 9.71 -5.19
N TYR A 109 -0.87 8.61 -4.96
CA TYR A 109 -0.09 7.92 -5.99
C TYR A 109 -0.77 6.65 -6.50
N ILE A 110 -1.30 5.81 -5.60
CA ILE A 110 -1.94 4.54 -6.00
C ILE A 110 -3.30 4.76 -6.70
N LEU A 111 -4.04 5.82 -6.35
CA LEU A 111 -5.36 6.07 -6.98
C LEU A 111 -5.24 6.43 -8.46
N PRO A 112 -4.39 7.39 -8.89
CA PRO A 112 -4.20 7.68 -10.31
C PRO A 112 -3.72 6.48 -11.10
N TRP A 113 -2.77 5.70 -10.55
CA TRP A 113 -2.28 4.47 -11.18
C TRP A 113 -3.43 3.48 -11.43
N MET A 114 -4.19 3.12 -10.40
CA MET A 114 -5.29 2.17 -10.55
C MET A 114 -6.44 2.70 -11.42
N LYS A 115 -6.70 4.00 -11.41
CA LYS A 115 -7.64 4.62 -12.36
C LYS A 115 -7.17 4.46 -13.81
N ASN A 116 -5.87 4.57 -14.05
CA ASN A 116 -5.28 4.34 -15.37
C ASN A 116 -5.46 2.88 -15.79
N ILE A 117 -5.11 1.91 -14.92
CA ILE A 117 -5.34 0.47 -15.15
C ILE A 117 -6.79 0.21 -15.55
N ASN A 118 -7.76 0.65 -14.74
CA ASN A 118 -9.19 0.40 -15.02
C ASN A 118 -9.67 1.04 -16.33
N LYS A 119 -9.10 2.18 -16.71
CA LYS A 119 -9.52 2.93 -17.90
C LYS A 119 -8.90 2.41 -19.19
N LYS A 120 -7.61 2.04 -19.15
CA LYS A 120 -6.78 1.84 -20.35
C LYS A 120 -6.28 0.41 -20.52
N GLU A 121 -5.93 -0.26 -19.43
CA GLU A 121 -5.20 -1.54 -19.50
C GLU A 121 -6.13 -2.76 -19.48
N ILE A 122 -7.35 -2.63 -18.93
CA ILE A 122 -8.29 -3.77 -18.89
C ILE A 122 -8.78 -4.14 -20.30
N PRO A 123 -8.54 -5.37 -20.78
CA PRO A 123 -8.94 -5.80 -22.12
C PRO A 123 -10.44 -6.16 -22.15
N LYS A 124 -11.28 -5.14 -22.35
CA LYS A 124 -12.76 -5.20 -22.26
C LYS A 124 -13.44 -6.29 -23.09
N HIS A 125 -12.75 -6.85 -24.09
CA HIS A 125 -13.31 -7.85 -25.01
C HIS A 125 -12.60 -9.21 -24.93
N GLU A 126 -11.68 -9.41 -23.98
CA GLU A 126 -10.93 -10.65 -23.81
C GLU A 126 -11.46 -11.49 -22.65
N LYS A 127 -12.75 -11.84 -22.71
CA LYS A 127 -13.36 -12.77 -21.77
C LYS A 127 -12.74 -14.15 -21.91
N ASN A 128 -12.27 -14.71 -20.80
CA ASN A 128 -11.87 -16.11 -20.78
C ASN A 128 -13.09 -17.02 -20.65
N LYS A 129 -13.37 -17.83 -21.67
CA LYS A 129 -14.54 -18.73 -21.70
C LYS A 129 -14.58 -19.74 -20.55
N LYS A 130 -13.42 -20.20 -20.06
CA LYS A 130 -13.37 -21.15 -18.93
C LYS A 130 -13.78 -20.46 -17.63
N ILE A 131 -13.29 -19.24 -17.40
CA ILE A 131 -13.67 -18.44 -16.23
C ILE A 131 -15.15 -18.05 -16.33
N GLU A 132 -15.62 -17.60 -17.48
CA GLU A 132 -17.03 -17.26 -17.70
C GLU A 132 -17.96 -18.45 -17.42
N ALA A 133 -17.59 -19.65 -17.88
CA ALA A 133 -18.36 -20.87 -17.59
C ALA A 133 -18.36 -21.26 -16.10
N LEU A 134 -17.39 -20.80 -15.31
CA LEU A 134 -17.37 -21.02 -13.87
C LEU A 134 -18.24 -20.03 -13.10
N ILE A 135 -18.46 -18.82 -13.64
CA ILE A 135 -19.20 -17.76 -12.97
C ILE A 135 -20.70 -17.94 -13.20
N GLN A 136 -21.43 -18.18 -12.11
CA GLN A 136 -22.89 -18.19 -12.09
C GLN A 136 -23.44 -16.77 -11.84
N LYS A 137 -24.66 -16.48 -12.29
CA LYS A 137 -25.31 -15.15 -12.13
C LYS A 137 -25.42 -14.70 -10.67
N ASP A 138 -25.47 -15.63 -9.73
CA ASP A 138 -25.58 -15.39 -8.29
C ASP A 138 -24.24 -15.50 -7.55
N SER A 139 -23.11 -15.59 -8.27
CA SER A 139 -21.78 -15.71 -7.66
C SER A 139 -21.39 -14.44 -6.91
N GLU A 140 -20.68 -14.61 -5.80
CA GLU A 140 -20.15 -13.51 -4.98
C GLU A 140 -18.62 -13.61 -4.90
N PHE A 141 -17.96 -12.46 -4.79
CA PHE A 141 -16.52 -12.34 -4.92
C PHE A 141 -15.95 -11.54 -3.75
N LEU A 142 -14.99 -12.12 -3.03
CA LEU A 142 -14.06 -11.38 -2.20
C LEU A 142 -12.82 -11.07 -3.02
N ASN A 143 -12.64 -9.80 -3.36
CA ASN A 143 -11.56 -9.34 -4.24
C ASN A 143 -10.50 -8.57 -3.44
N PHE A 144 -9.27 -9.07 -3.48
CA PHE A 144 -8.10 -8.43 -2.89
C PHE A 144 -7.43 -7.44 -3.85
N ASN A 145 -7.80 -7.45 -5.13
CA ASN A 145 -7.29 -6.53 -6.14
C ASN A 145 -8.00 -5.18 -6.05
N TYR A 146 -7.27 -4.13 -6.44
CA TYR A 146 -7.82 -2.79 -6.57
C TYR A 146 -8.55 -2.57 -7.91
N SER A 147 -8.26 -3.40 -8.92
CA SER A 147 -8.80 -3.29 -10.28
C SER A 147 -10.27 -3.71 -10.35
N GLN A 148 -10.97 -3.27 -11.38
CA GLN A 148 -12.37 -3.65 -11.66
C GLN A 148 -12.47 -4.71 -12.76
N THR A 149 -11.52 -5.66 -12.79
CA THR A 149 -11.41 -6.69 -13.85
C THR A 149 -12.66 -7.56 -13.92
N LEU A 150 -13.24 -7.95 -12.78
CA LEU A 150 -14.46 -8.77 -12.73
C LEU A 150 -15.64 -8.00 -13.32
N GLU A 151 -15.80 -6.74 -12.95
CA GLU A 151 -16.93 -5.92 -13.35
C GLU A 151 -16.82 -5.50 -14.82
N ILE A 152 -15.62 -5.21 -15.31
CA ILE A 152 -15.40 -4.74 -16.69
C ILE A 152 -15.35 -5.90 -17.69
N ILE A 153 -14.61 -6.97 -17.41
CA ILE A 153 -14.47 -8.09 -18.36
C ILE A 153 -15.67 -9.02 -18.26
N TYR A 154 -16.09 -9.39 -17.04
CA TYR A 154 -17.11 -10.41 -16.83
C TYR A 154 -18.51 -9.85 -16.55
N ASN A 155 -18.68 -8.52 -16.57
CA ASN A 155 -19.96 -7.83 -16.31
C ASN A 155 -20.60 -8.24 -14.98
N ILE A 156 -19.77 -8.49 -13.95
CA ILE A 156 -20.25 -8.81 -12.61
C ILE A 156 -20.81 -7.54 -11.97
N ASP A 157 -21.99 -7.67 -11.37
CA ASP A 157 -22.62 -6.58 -10.62
C ASP A 157 -21.70 -6.15 -9.46
N VAL A 158 -21.45 -4.85 -9.32
CA VAL A 158 -20.59 -4.27 -8.28
C VAL A 158 -21.04 -4.63 -6.86
N THR A 159 -22.31 -4.94 -6.65
CA THR A 159 -22.87 -5.39 -5.36
C THR A 159 -22.47 -6.82 -5.00
N LYS A 160 -21.97 -7.59 -5.98
CA LYS A 160 -21.48 -8.97 -5.83
C LYS A 160 -19.98 -9.04 -5.60
N VAL A 161 -19.27 -7.92 -5.70
CA VAL A 161 -17.82 -7.86 -5.52
C VAL A 161 -17.47 -7.01 -4.30
N LEU A 162 -16.97 -7.66 -3.25
CA LEU A 162 -16.38 -6.96 -2.13
C LEU A 162 -14.88 -6.74 -2.39
N HIS A 163 -14.52 -5.50 -2.76
CA HIS A 163 -13.12 -5.06 -2.76
C HIS A 163 -12.67 -4.74 -1.33
N ILE A 164 -12.02 -5.70 -0.67
CA ILE A 164 -11.67 -5.57 0.75
C ILE A 164 -10.65 -4.44 1.01
N HIS A 165 -9.82 -4.14 0.00
CA HIS A 165 -8.87 -3.02 0.03
C HIS A 165 -9.37 -1.75 -0.68
N GLY A 166 -10.63 -1.74 -1.13
CA GLY A 166 -11.18 -0.66 -1.95
C GLY A 166 -10.81 -0.75 -3.43
N THR A 167 -11.48 0.05 -4.24
CA THR A 167 -11.27 0.19 -5.69
C THR A 167 -11.59 1.63 -6.11
N PRO A 168 -10.91 2.21 -7.12
CA PRO A 168 -11.23 3.56 -7.58
C PRO A 168 -12.71 3.71 -7.97
N PRO A 169 -13.33 4.89 -7.77
CA PRO A 169 -12.73 6.13 -7.28
C PRO A 169 -12.62 6.22 -5.74
N ARG A 170 -12.98 5.16 -5.00
CA ARG A 170 -12.90 5.15 -3.54
C ARG A 170 -11.45 4.99 -3.08
N LYS A 171 -11.16 5.45 -1.86
CA LYS A 171 -9.86 5.33 -1.21
C LYS A 171 -9.38 3.87 -1.19
N LEU A 172 -8.11 3.65 -1.49
CA LEU A 172 -7.44 2.35 -1.46
C LEU A 172 -6.73 2.14 -0.13
N ILE A 173 -6.65 0.88 0.29
CA ILE A 173 -6.00 0.45 1.52
C ILE A 173 -4.71 -0.29 1.13
N ILE A 174 -3.58 0.38 1.34
CA ILE A 174 -2.23 -0.16 1.16
C ILE A 174 -1.40 0.10 2.41
N GLY A 175 -0.47 -0.79 2.73
CA GLY A 175 0.45 -0.65 3.86
C GLY A 175 0.64 -1.95 4.65
N HIS A 176 1.10 -1.84 5.89
CA HIS A 176 1.64 -2.96 6.67
C HIS A 176 0.77 -3.33 7.88
N SER A 177 1.07 -4.46 8.53
CA SER A 177 0.39 -4.88 9.77
C SER A 177 1.06 -4.37 11.04
N GLU A 178 2.32 -3.92 10.94
CA GLU A 178 3.13 -3.49 12.08
C GLU A 178 2.60 -2.26 12.80
N GLY A 179 2.81 -2.23 14.12
CA GLY A 179 2.58 -1.05 14.96
C GLY A 179 3.85 -0.23 15.11
N TYR A 180 3.71 1.04 15.48
CA TYR A 180 4.84 1.79 16.02
C TYR A 180 5.16 1.23 17.41
N ASN A 181 6.28 0.52 17.54
CA ASN A 181 6.66 -0.21 18.75
C ASN A 181 7.89 0.37 19.46
N VAL A 182 8.37 1.53 19.03
CA VAL A 182 9.46 2.25 19.69
C VAL A 182 8.90 3.01 20.88
N GLN A 183 9.55 2.87 22.04
CA GLN A 183 9.34 3.78 23.15
C GLN A 183 10.08 5.06 22.80
N GLY A 184 9.33 6.13 22.52
CA GLY A 184 9.94 7.44 22.28
C GLY A 184 10.69 7.89 23.52
N ASP A 185 11.81 8.58 23.31
CA ASP A 185 12.52 9.19 24.42
C ASP A 185 11.78 10.47 24.82
N SER A 186 11.20 10.48 26.02
CA SER A 186 10.45 11.62 26.55
C SER A 186 11.31 12.87 26.75
N GLU A 187 12.63 12.75 26.64
CA GLU A 187 13.59 13.85 26.72
C GLU A 187 13.92 14.49 25.37
N GLU A 188 13.39 13.97 24.25
CA GLU A 188 13.62 14.57 22.94
C GLU A 188 13.08 16.00 22.86
N ILE A 189 13.90 16.87 22.26
CA ILE A 189 13.60 18.29 22.09
C ILE A 189 13.92 18.74 20.67
N GLY A 190 13.49 19.95 20.33
CA GLY A 190 13.88 20.55 19.07
C GLY A 190 13.26 19.86 17.86
N ILE A 191 14.01 19.81 16.77
CA ILE A 191 13.62 19.10 15.54
C ILE A 191 13.54 17.58 15.73
N ASN A 192 14.26 17.02 16.70
CA ASN A 192 14.29 15.57 16.94
C ASN A 192 12.93 15.07 17.41
N LEU A 193 12.28 15.81 18.31
CA LEU A 193 10.89 15.56 18.71
C LEU A 193 9.95 15.62 17.48
N MET A 194 10.13 16.58 16.58
CA MET A 194 9.32 16.69 15.36
C MET A 194 9.55 15.51 14.40
N ASN A 195 10.79 15.02 14.30
CA ASN A 195 11.14 13.83 13.52
C ASN A 195 10.40 12.60 14.05
N GLU A 196 10.50 12.33 15.36
CA GLU A 196 9.84 11.18 15.98
C GLU A 196 8.33 11.21 15.82
N GLU A 197 7.69 12.37 16.07
CA GLU A 197 6.24 12.53 15.89
C GLU A 197 5.81 12.25 14.44
N TYR A 198 6.62 12.68 13.48
CA TYR A 198 6.34 12.46 12.07
C TYR A 198 6.51 10.99 11.66
N ILE A 199 7.55 10.30 12.16
CA ILE A 199 7.73 8.86 11.93
C ILE A 199 6.59 8.06 12.57
N LYS A 200 6.19 8.38 13.80
CA LYS A 200 5.02 7.76 14.46
C LYS A 200 3.73 7.95 13.65
N LYS A 201 3.55 9.13 13.07
CA LYS A 201 2.42 9.45 12.19
C LYS A 201 2.46 8.64 10.89
N TYR A 202 3.64 8.40 10.31
CA TYR A 202 3.82 7.50 9.17
C TYR A 202 3.27 6.11 9.52
N PHE A 203 3.80 5.46 10.57
CA PHE A 203 3.35 4.11 10.99
C PHE A 203 1.85 4.04 11.26
N THR A 204 1.30 5.07 11.90
CA THR A 204 -0.15 5.13 12.18
C THR A 204 -0.99 5.19 10.89
N ARG A 205 -0.49 5.84 9.83
CA ARG A 205 -1.20 6.02 8.55
C ARG A 205 -1.04 4.84 7.62
N THR A 206 0.13 4.21 7.61
CA THR A 206 0.45 3.03 6.79
C THR A 206 -0.01 1.73 7.43
N ARG A 207 -0.33 1.71 8.72
CA ARG A 207 -0.89 0.53 9.38
C ARG A 207 -2.29 0.17 8.88
N LYS A 208 -2.42 -1.02 8.31
CA LYS A 208 -3.69 -1.65 7.98
C LYS A 208 -4.41 -2.06 9.27
N LYS A 209 -5.59 -1.46 9.48
CA LYS A 209 -6.47 -1.81 10.60
C LYS A 209 -7.27 -3.09 10.29
N THR A 210 -6.59 -4.22 10.09
CA THR A 210 -7.17 -5.48 9.60
C THR A 210 -8.40 -5.92 10.40
N ARG A 211 -8.34 -5.87 11.74
CA ARG A 211 -9.50 -6.18 12.60
C ARG A 211 -10.72 -5.30 12.29
N SER A 212 -10.51 -4.00 12.11
CA SER A 212 -11.58 -3.05 11.78
C SER A 212 -12.13 -3.29 10.37
N ILE A 213 -11.27 -3.63 9.40
CA ILE A 213 -11.68 -3.97 8.03
C ILE A 213 -12.55 -5.24 8.04
N ILE A 214 -12.16 -6.27 8.78
CA ILE A 214 -12.94 -7.50 8.92
C ILE A 214 -14.30 -7.20 9.57
N GLN A 215 -14.31 -6.48 10.71
CA GLN A 215 -15.53 -6.11 11.41
C GLN A 215 -16.50 -5.32 10.53
N LYS A 216 -15.99 -4.35 9.77
CA LYS A 216 -16.80 -3.53 8.86
C LYS A 216 -17.49 -4.38 7.77
N ASN A 217 -16.86 -5.46 7.36
CA ASN A 217 -17.36 -6.34 6.30
C ASN A 217 -17.98 -7.64 6.84
N ASN A 218 -18.23 -7.73 8.15
CA ASN A 218 -18.66 -8.97 8.81
C ASN A 218 -19.93 -9.56 8.21
N ILE A 219 -20.90 -8.71 7.80
CA ILE A 219 -22.15 -9.20 7.19
C ILE A 219 -21.86 -9.96 5.90
N PHE A 220 -21.00 -9.43 5.04
CA PHE A 220 -20.64 -10.09 3.78
C PHE A 220 -19.81 -11.35 4.02
N LEU A 221 -18.86 -11.29 4.97
CA LEU A 221 -17.97 -12.40 5.29
C LEU A 221 -18.72 -13.56 5.96
N ALA A 222 -19.52 -13.30 7.01
CA ALA A 222 -20.29 -14.32 7.73
C ALA A 222 -21.39 -14.99 6.88
N LYS A 223 -21.81 -14.34 5.80
CA LYS A 223 -22.74 -14.93 4.83
C LYS A 223 -22.06 -15.97 3.93
N ASN A 224 -20.77 -15.83 3.66
CA ASN A 224 -20.05 -16.54 2.59
C ASN A 224 -18.90 -17.44 3.08
N ILE A 225 -18.50 -17.34 4.35
CA ILE A 225 -17.46 -18.14 5.02
C ILE A 225 -18.11 -18.81 6.24
#